data_AF-A0A838QPA9-F1
#
_entry.id   AF-A0A838QPA9-F1
#
_cell.length_a   1.000
_cell.length_b   1.000
_cell.length_c   1.000
_cell.angle_alpha   90.00
_cell.angle_beta   90.00
_cell.angle_gamma   90.00
#
_symmetry.space_group_name_H-M   'P 1'
#
loop_
_entity.id
_entity.type
_entity.pdbx_description
1 polymer ?
#
loop_
_entity_poly.entity_id
_entity_poly.type
_entity_poly.pdbx_seq_one_letter_code
_entity_poly.pdbx_strand_id
1 'polypeptide(L)'
;MPKKTPAQSGSTSSNGLHPLAERVQARVAEVGLALDQRARASRPRGKRPRQPRTDQAQGSASQTPLHAREASSLRRVFNELAITHRQFRLRSGQHASPALRDAARAFKEAPSFPSLVVVAAFLEEDGLLEW
;
A
#
# COMPACT_ATOMS: atom_id res chain seq x y z
N MET A 1 18.59 -31.94 37.99
CA MET A 1 18.15 -30.53 37.93
C MET A 1 17.56 -30.24 36.56
N PRO A 2 16.23 -30.13 36.43
CA PRO A 2 15.59 -29.92 35.13
C PRO A 2 15.61 -28.43 34.75
N LYS A 3 16.24 -28.11 33.62
CA LYS A 3 16.16 -26.78 32.99
C LYS A 3 14.95 -26.78 32.06
N LYS A 4 13.85 -26.18 32.51
CA LYS A 4 12.69 -25.84 31.68
C LYS A 4 13.07 -24.64 30.81
N THR A 5 13.23 -24.87 29.51
CA THR A 5 13.28 -23.82 28.49
C THR A 5 11.85 -23.31 28.26
N PRO A 6 11.59 -21.99 28.28
CA PRO A 6 10.28 -21.47 27.92
C PRO A 6 10.06 -21.63 26.42
N ALA A 7 8.86 -22.11 26.09
CA ALA A 7 8.34 -22.25 24.75
C ALA A 7 8.55 -20.96 23.93
N GLN A 8 9.10 -21.11 22.72
CA GLN A 8 8.93 -20.11 21.67
C GLN A 8 7.43 -19.98 21.41
N SER A 9 6.87 -18.87 21.87
CA SER A 9 5.54 -18.40 21.52
C SER A 9 5.38 -18.48 20.01
N GLY A 10 4.41 -19.27 19.57
CA GLY A 10 3.97 -19.27 18.20
C GLY A 10 3.61 -17.85 17.79
N SER A 11 4.25 -17.36 16.74
CA SER A 11 3.78 -16.21 15.98
C SER A 11 2.54 -16.63 15.21
N THR A 12 1.45 -16.91 15.93
CA THR A 12 0.14 -17.14 15.32
C THR A 12 -0.39 -15.79 14.91
N SER A 13 -0.30 -15.51 13.61
CA SER A 13 -1.18 -14.68 12.81
C SER A 13 -2.08 -13.74 13.63
N SER A 14 -1.56 -12.56 13.97
CA SER A 14 -2.33 -11.43 14.52
C SER A 14 -3.30 -10.83 13.48
N ASN A 15 -3.72 -11.62 12.49
CA ASN A 15 -4.45 -11.16 11.33
C ASN A 15 -5.94 -10.93 11.65
N GLY A 16 -6.47 -11.58 12.70
CA GLY A 16 -7.87 -11.45 13.12
C GLY A 16 -8.16 -10.40 14.19
N LEU A 17 -7.14 -9.69 14.71
CA LEU A 17 -7.31 -8.78 15.86
C LEU A 17 -7.58 -7.33 15.45
N HIS A 18 -7.23 -6.94 14.22
CA HIS A 18 -7.37 -5.56 13.74
C HIS A 18 -8.42 -5.47 12.62
N PRO A 19 -9.37 -4.51 12.69
CA PRO A 19 -10.29 -4.22 11.61
C PRO A 19 -9.56 -4.09 10.27
N LEU A 20 -10.14 -4.63 9.19
CA LEU A 20 -9.55 -4.60 7.85
C LEU A 20 -9.10 -3.18 7.46
N ALA A 21 -9.93 -2.18 7.73
CA ALA A 21 -9.60 -0.78 7.46
C ALA A 21 -8.30 -0.35 8.17
N GLU A 22 -8.09 -0.76 9.42
CA GLU A 22 -6.88 -0.43 10.17
C GLU A 22 -5.64 -1.12 9.58
N ARG A 23 -5.75 -2.38 9.16
CA ARG A 23 -4.66 -3.09 8.46
C ARG A 23 -4.32 -2.46 7.11
N VAL A 24 -5.33 -2.13 6.31
CA VAL A 24 -5.13 -1.45 5.02
C VAL A 24 -4.50 -0.07 5.25
N GLN A 25 -4.92 0.66 6.28
CA GLN A 25 -4.34 1.96 6.63
C GLN A 25 -2.87 1.83 7.06
N ALA A 26 -2.57 0.86 7.93
CA ALA A 26 -1.20 0.57 8.36
C ALA A 26 -0.31 0.23 7.16
N ARG A 27 -0.82 -0.60 6.23
CA ARG A 27 -0.10 -0.98 5.02
C ARG A 27 0.15 0.20 4.08
N VAL A 28 -0.86 1.04 3.87
CA VAL A 28 -0.72 2.28 3.07
C VAL A 28 0.30 3.22 3.70
N ALA A 29 0.32 3.35 5.03
CA ALA A 29 1.29 4.17 5.75
C ALA A 29 2.72 3.61 5.63
N GLU A 30 2.91 2.30 5.81
CA GLU A 30 4.18 1.60 5.64
C GLU A 30 4.76 1.80 4.23
N VAL A 31 3.91 1.59 3.21
CA VAL A 31 4.29 1.81 1.80
C VAL A 31 4.61 3.28 1.55
N GLY A 32 3.86 4.21 2.12
CA GLY A 32 4.14 5.64 2.07
C GLY A 32 5.51 5.99 2.64
N LEU A 33 5.87 5.41 3.79
CA LEU A 33 7.18 5.58 4.41
C LEU A 33 8.30 4.99 3.55
N ALA A 34 8.11 3.80 2.98
CA ALA A 34 9.10 3.17 2.09
C ALA A 34 9.34 4.01 0.82
N LEU A 35 8.29 4.60 0.25
CA LEU A 35 8.39 5.51 -0.88
C LEU A 35 9.13 6.81 -0.50
N ASP A 36 8.86 7.38 0.68
CA ASP A 36 9.57 8.57 1.18
C ASP A 36 11.05 8.28 1.44
N GLN A 37 11.37 7.14 2.06
CA GLN A 37 12.75 6.70 2.27
C GLN A 37 13.50 6.54 0.95
N ARG A 38 12.89 5.91 -0.06
CA ARG A 38 13.48 5.81 -1.41
C ARG A 38 13.69 7.18 -2.03
N ALA A 39 12.70 8.06 -1.97
CA ALA A 39 12.81 9.41 -2.51
C ALA A 39 13.93 10.23 -1.82
N ARG A 40 14.18 10.00 -0.52
CA ARG A 40 15.30 10.60 0.21
C ARG A 40 16.64 9.98 -0.17
N ALA A 41 16.70 8.66 -0.32
CA ALA A 41 17.93 7.95 -0.70
C ALA A 41 18.40 8.30 -2.12
N SER A 42 17.48 8.54 -3.04
CA SER A 42 17.78 8.94 -4.42
C SER A 42 18.15 10.41 -4.58
N ARG A 43 18.07 11.24 -3.52
CA ARG A 43 18.53 12.63 -3.60
C ARG A 43 20.06 12.63 -3.49
N PRO A 44 20.80 13.01 -4.55
CA PRO A 44 22.24 13.18 -4.42
C PRO A 44 22.49 14.21 -3.32
N ARG A 45 23.27 13.82 -2.33
CA ARG A 45 23.67 14.64 -1.18
C ARG A 45 24.67 15.70 -1.66
N GLY A 46 24.21 16.63 -2.49
CA GLY A 46 24.98 17.75 -3.01
C GLY A 46 25.25 18.75 -1.89
N LYS A 47 26.51 18.87 -1.49
CA LYS A 47 26.96 19.88 -0.53
C LYS A 47 26.84 21.30 -1.14
N ARG A 48 26.20 22.18 -0.37
CA ARG A 48 26.33 23.65 -0.25
C ARG A 48 25.60 24.61 -1.23
N PRO A 49 25.20 25.79 -0.72
CA PRO A 49 24.24 26.69 -1.34
C PRO A 49 24.91 27.80 -2.15
N ARG A 50 24.28 28.20 -3.25
CA ARG A 50 24.38 29.56 -3.80
C ARG A 50 22.99 29.98 -4.29
N GLN A 51 22.46 30.97 -3.60
CA GLN A 51 21.25 31.72 -3.89
C GLN A 51 21.49 32.64 -5.12
N PRO A 52 20.50 33.43 -5.56
CA PRO A 52 19.38 33.07 -6.41
C PRO A 52 19.55 33.67 -7.82
N ARG A 53 18.98 33.03 -8.85
CA ARG A 53 18.60 33.74 -10.08
C ARG A 53 17.24 33.25 -10.54
N THR A 54 16.28 34.15 -10.41
CA THR A 54 15.05 34.24 -11.21
C THR A 54 15.34 33.88 -12.66
N ASP A 55 14.70 32.84 -13.17
CA ASP A 55 13.96 32.96 -14.42
C ASP A 55 12.88 31.88 -14.54
N GLN A 56 11.84 32.23 -15.27
CA GLN A 56 10.53 31.64 -15.26
C GLN A 56 10.49 30.36 -16.08
N ALA A 57 10.26 29.23 -15.42
CA ALA A 57 9.64 28.07 -16.05
C ALA A 57 9.20 27.12 -14.94
N GLN A 58 7.89 27.00 -14.74
CA GLN A 58 7.20 25.71 -14.77
C GLN A 58 5.78 25.89 -14.23
N GLY A 59 4.82 25.62 -15.12
CA GLY A 59 3.41 25.63 -14.79
C GLY A 59 3.06 24.66 -13.66
N SER A 60 2.04 25.06 -12.93
CA SER A 60 0.98 24.19 -12.43
C SER A 60 1.41 22.86 -11.81
N ALA A 61 1.88 22.90 -10.55
CA ALA A 61 1.73 21.75 -9.66
C ALA A 61 1.80 22.17 -8.19
N SER A 62 0.98 23.15 -7.79
CA SER A 62 0.59 23.33 -6.38
C SER A 62 -0.42 22.25 -5.95
N GLN A 63 -0.27 21.01 -6.41
CA GLN A 63 -0.82 19.87 -5.70
C GLN A 63 0.18 19.55 -4.61
N THR A 64 -0.19 19.85 -3.38
CA THR A 64 0.61 19.60 -2.18
C THR A 64 1.30 18.24 -2.28
N PRO A 65 2.64 18.17 -2.11
CA PRO A 65 3.39 16.93 -2.26
C PRO A 65 2.88 15.80 -1.36
N LEU A 66 2.09 16.10 -0.33
CA LEU A 66 1.39 15.12 0.51
C LEU A 66 0.29 14.35 -0.24
N HIS A 67 -0.60 15.00 -1.01
CA HIS A 67 -1.69 14.30 -1.69
C HIS A 67 -1.20 13.42 -2.85
N ALA A 68 -0.17 13.88 -3.56
CA ALA A 68 0.47 13.05 -4.60
C ALA A 68 1.15 11.81 -4.01
N ARG A 69 1.69 11.90 -2.79
CA ARG A 69 2.29 10.76 -2.06
C ARG A 69 1.24 9.76 -1.61
N GLU A 70 0.15 10.25 -1.03
CA GLU A 70 -0.97 9.42 -0.57
C GLU A 70 -1.61 8.67 -1.74
N ALA A 71 -1.86 9.35 -2.87
CA ALA A 71 -2.33 8.68 -4.08
C ALA A 71 -1.34 7.62 -4.59
N SER A 72 -0.03 7.85 -4.44
CA SER A 72 1.02 6.90 -4.87
C SER A 72 1.08 5.67 -3.96
N SER A 73 0.96 5.83 -2.64
CA SER A 73 0.92 4.70 -1.70
C SER A 73 -0.36 3.88 -1.89
N LEU A 74 -1.51 4.52 -2.04
CA LEU A 74 -2.78 3.85 -2.35
C LEU A 74 -2.68 3.01 -3.63
N ARG A 75 -2.16 3.60 -4.71
CA ARG A 75 -1.94 2.88 -5.99
C ARG A 75 -0.98 1.72 -5.84
N ARG A 76 0.06 1.86 -5.01
CA ARG A 76 1.04 0.80 -4.77
C ARG A 76 0.39 -0.38 -4.03
N VAL A 77 -0.37 -0.13 -2.98
CA VAL A 77 -1.12 -1.18 -2.26
C VAL A 77 -2.15 -1.84 -3.17
N PHE A 78 -2.89 -1.05 -3.96
CA PHE A 78 -3.81 -1.60 -4.96
C PHE A 78 -3.11 -2.55 -5.94
N ASN A 79 -1.91 -2.20 -6.41
CA ASN A 79 -1.15 -3.07 -7.30
C ASN A 79 -0.68 -4.36 -6.60
N GLU A 80 -0.31 -4.30 -5.32
CA GLU A 80 0.01 -5.49 -4.51
C GLU A 80 -1.21 -6.42 -4.42
N LEU A 81 -2.38 -5.87 -4.06
CA LEU A 81 -3.65 -6.61 -4.03
C LEU A 81 -3.99 -7.24 -5.39
N ALA A 82 -3.83 -6.48 -6.48
CA ALA A 82 -4.09 -6.97 -7.83
C ALA A 82 -3.14 -8.10 -8.26
N ILE A 83 -1.87 -8.06 -7.83
CA ILE A 83 -0.89 -9.12 -8.10
C ILE A 83 -1.27 -10.38 -7.32
N THR A 84 -1.56 -10.27 -6.02
CA THR A 84 -1.97 -11.39 -5.17
C THR A 84 -3.21 -12.07 -5.76
N HIS A 85 -4.23 -11.29 -6.12
CA HIS A 85 -5.43 -11.80 -6.75
C HIS A 85 -5.15 -12.47 -8.10
N ARG A 86 -4.29 -11.86 -8.95
CA ARG A 86 -3.92 -12.47 -10.23
C ARG A 86 -3.23 -13.82 -10.03
N GLN A 87 -2.32 -13.93 -9.07
CA GLN A 87 -1.64 -15.17 -8.74
C GLN A 87 -2.61 -16.22 -8.21
N PHE A 88 -3.57 -15.83 -7.38
CA PHE A 88 -4.63 -16.71 -6.94
C PHE A 88 -5.42 -17.26 -8.13
N ARG A 89 -5.93 -16.40 -9.01
CA ARG A 89 -6.66 -16.85 -10.21
C ARG A 89 -5.86 -17.79 -11.10
N LEU A 90 -4.55 -17.55 -11.24
CA LEU A 90 -3.68 -18.43 -12.00
C LEU A 90 -3.54 -19.82 -11.35
N ARG A 91 -3.56 -19.90 -10.01
CA ARG A 91 -3.49 -21.17 -9.26
C ARG A 91 -4.84 -21.89 -9.17
N SER A 92 -5.92 -21.15 -8.91
CA SER A 92 -7.26 -21.70 -8.67
C SER A 92 -8.07 -21.90 -9.95
N GLY A 93 -7.65 -21.29 -11.07
CA GLY A 93 -8.43 -21.27 -12.31
C GLY A 93 -9.72 -20.45 -12.22
N GLN A 94 -9.93 -19.73 -11.11
CA GLN A 94 -11.16 -18.98 -10.86
C GLN A 94 -11.16 -17.63 -11.58
N HIS A 95 -12.33 -17.23 -12.07
CA HIS A 95 -12.54 -15.90 -12.64
C HIS A 95 -12.72 -14.86 -11.53
N ALA A 96 -12.34 -13.61 -11.82
CA ALA A 96 -12.57 -12.51 -10.89
C ALA A 96 -14.07 -12.28 -10.67
N SER A 97 -14.50 -12.15 -9.41
CA SER A 97 -15.85 -11.74 -9.07
C SER A 97 -16.21 -10.42 -9.80
N PRO A 98 -17.42 -10.30 -10.39
CA PRO A 98 -17.90 -9.04 -10.96
C PRO A 98 -17.80 -7.88 -9.97
N ALA A 99 -18.15 -8.10 -8.69
CA ALA A 99 -18.11 -7.08 -7.65
C ALA A 99 -16.68 -6.56 -7.39
N LEU A 100 -15.69 -7.46 -7.41
CA LEU A 100 -14.28 -7.07 -7.31
C LEU A 100 -13.81 -6.27 -8.53
N ARG A 101 -14.31 -6.60 -9.73
CA ARG A 101 -14.00 -5.82 -10.95
C ARG A 101 -14.57 -4.41 -10.86
N ASP A 102 -15.79 -4.27 -10.34
CA ASP A 102 -16.45 -2.97 -10.18
C ASP A 102 -15.75 -2.13 -9.11
N ALA A 103 -15.39 -2.73 -7.97
CA ALA A 103 -14.59 -2.07 -6.93
C ALA A 103 -13.21 -1.62 -7.46
N ALA A 104 -12.54 -2.48 -8.23
CA ALA A 104 -11.27 -2.15 -8.86
C ALA A 104 -11.41 -1.04 -9.91
N ARG A 105 -12.52 -1.01 -10.67
CA ARG A 105 -12.82 0.07 -11.61
C ARG A 105 -13.07 1.39 -10.87
N ALA A 106 -13.88 1.37 -9.82
CA ALA A 106 -14.15 2.54 -8.99
C ALA A 106 -12.87 3.13 -8.40
N PHE A 107 -11.95 2.28 -7.91
CA PHE A 107 -10.65 2.74 -7.43
C PHE A 107 -9.78 3.36 -8.55
N LYS A 108 -9.85 2.83 -9.78
CA LYS A 108 -9.09 3.39 -10.91
C LYS A 108 -9.64 4.75 -11.36
N GLU A 109 -10.95 4.96 -11.25
CA GLU A 109 -11.62 6.22 -11.56
C GLU A 109 -11.37 7.27 -10.47
N ALA A 110 -11.50 6.87 -9.20
CA ALA A 110 -11.26 7.71 -8.03
C ALA A 110 -10.41 6.97 -6.99
N PRO A 111 -9.06 7.07 -7.06
CA PRO A 111 -8.17 6.41 -6.11
C PRO A 111 -8.37 6.98 -4.71
N SER A 112 -9.05 6.23 -3.86
CA SER A 112 -9.39 6.64 -2.50
C SER A 112 -9.21 5.48 -1.53
N PHE A 113 -8.95 5.81 -0.27
CA PHE A 113 -8.86 4.83 0.81
C PHE A 113 -10.12 3.95 0.93
N PRO A 114 -11.37 4.48 0.98
CA PRO A 114 -12.55 3.62 1.08
C PRO A 114 -12.70 2.68 -0.11
N SER A 115 -12.41 3.12 -1.34
CA SER A 115 -12.41 2.24 -2.51
C SER A 115 -11.36 1.13 -2.42
N LEU A 116 -10.20 1.40 -1.81
CA LEU A 116 -9.17 0.40 -1.56
C LEU A 116 -9.59 -0.63 -0.51
N VAL A 117 -10.24 -0.19 0.57
CA VAL A 117 -10.75 -1.09 1.62
C VAL A 117 -11.78 -2.06 1.05
N VAL A 118 -12.67 -1.61 0.15
CA VAL A 118 -13.63 -2.50 -0.52
C VAL A 118 -12.91 -3.58 -1.35
N VAL A 119 -11.87 -3.23 -2.11
CA VAL A 119 -11.06 -4.20 -2.86
C VAL A 119 -10.36 -5.18 -1.92
N ALA A 120 -9.81 -4.69 -0.80
CA ALA A 120 -9.17 -5.52 0.21
C ALA A 120 -10.16 -6.47 0.90
N ALA A 121 -11.41 -6.04 1.11
CA ALA A 121 -12.44 -6.86 1.75
C ALA A 121 -12.76 -8.11 0.92
N PHE A 122 -12.93 -7.95 -0.40
CA PHE A 122 -13.14 -9.09 -1.29
C PHE A 122 -11.97 -10.08 -1.24
N LEU A 123 -10.74 -9.58 -1.15
CA LEU A 123 -9.57 -10.45 -1.08
C LEU A 123 -9.38 -11.08 0.30
N GLU A 124 -9.87 -10.44 1.35
CA GLU A 124 -9.91 -11.02 2.69
C GLU A 124 -10.94 -12.14 2.77
N GLU A 125 -12.13 -11.96 2.19
CA GLU A 125 -13.15 -13.01 2.08
C GLU A 125 -12.62 -14.24 1.33
N ASP A 126 -11.80 -14.03 0.29
CA ASP A 126 -11.11 -15.09 -0.44
C ASP A 126 -9.93 -15.72 0.34
N GLY A 127 -9.59 -15.19 1.54
CA GLY A 127 -8.47 -15.65 2.35
C GLY A 127 -7.09 -15.32 1.77
N LEU A 128 -7.00 -14.28 0.93
CA LEU A 128 -5.81 -13.90 0.19
C LEU A 128 -4.97 -12.80 0.85
N LEU A 129 -5.47 -12.18 1.93
CA LEU A 129 -4.70 -11.22 2.71
C LEU A 129 -3.95 -11.92 3.84
N GLU A 130 -2.63 -11.98 3.74
CA GLU A 130 -1.75 -12.57 4.76
C GLU A 130 -1.19 -11.55 5.78
N TRP A 131 -1.48 -10.25 5.61
CA TRP A 131 -0.98 -9.14 6.43
C TRP A 131 -2.08 -8.36 7.13
#